data_AF-A0A958K3E7-F1
#
_entry.id   AF-A0A958K3E7-F1
#
_cell.length_a   1.000
_cell.length_b   1.000
_cell.length_c   1.000
_cell.angle_alpha   90.00
_cell.angle_beta   90.00
_cell.angle_gamma   90.00
#
_symmetry.space_group_name_H-M   'P 1'
#
loop_
_entity.id
_entity.type
_entity.pdbx_description
1 polymer ?
#
loop_
_entity_poly.entity_id
_entity_poly.type
_entity_poly.pdbx_seq_one_letter_code
_entity_poly.pdbx_strand_id
1 'polypeptide(L)'
;MKNSSSSTRQVAIGSWRLLDRVGIEKDLFPVLEQALDFAQNSRPGALALFSHYQVGSAAFLSNGEIARGRNIEYGAGFGQADARALHSEEAVIANAVEYHALGQFLPDGSKIQLEFVALVHECQQDSASCGNCLDIQATYAHADTLLINAHPNGSGTIIRLADAFPTNFQQSGCLTAGQAELLVAARVGMQRSFDFITAPVLGKRGASVRVQSGNIYSGVHIDGADYKPISSVTSAISAAIAAGEPL
;
A
#
# COMPACT_ATOMS: atom_id res chain seq x y z
N MET A 1 -13.05 17.13 -23.31
CA MET A 1 -12.39 16.43 -22.19
C MET A 1 -12.63 17.24 -20.92
N LYS A 2 -13.36 16.69 -19.95
CA LYS A 2 -13.57 17.33 -18.64
C LYS A 2 -12.41 16.94 -17.74
N ASN A 3 -11.59 17.91 -17.34
CA ASN A 3 -10.55 17.72 -16.33
C ASN A 3 -11.23 17.49 -14.97
N SER A 4 -11.18 16.26 -14.46
CA SER A 4 -11.47 15.99 -13.05
C SER A 4 -10.21 16.30 -12.25
N SER A 5 -10.14 17.49 -11.66
CA SER A 5 -9.11 17.83 -10.69
C SER A 5 -9.28 16.94 -9.45
N SER A 6 -8.38 15.99 -9.19
CA SER A 6 -8.33 15.35 -7.88
C SER A 6 -7.91 16.41 -6.86
N SER A 7 -8.80 16.70 -5.91
CA SER A 7 -8.55 17.74 -4.92
C SER A 7 -8.12 17.10 -3.61
N THR A 8 -6.82 16.91 -3.43
CA THR A 8 -6.25 16.69 -2.10
C THR A 8 -6.45 17.98 -1.30
N ARG A 9 -7.20 17.93 -0.19
CA ARG A 9 -7.50 19.11 0.64
C ARG A 9 -7.29 18.80 2.11
N GLN A 10 -6.41 19.58 2.75
CA GLN A 10 -6.18 19.58 4.20
C GLN A 10 -7.39 20.13 4.96
N VAL A 11 -7.88 19.41 5.98
CA VAL A 11 -9.00 19.86 6.81
C VAL A 11 -8.84 19.39 8.27
N ALA A 12 -9.29 20.20 9.24
CA ALA A 12 -9.37 19.81 10.64
C ALA A 12 -10.53 18.80 10.88
N ILE A 13 -10.20 17.59 11.34
CA ILE A 13 -11.11 16.46 11.64
C ILE A 13 -11.90 16.74 12.93
N GLY A 14 -11.47 17.68 13.79
CA GLY A 14 -12.21 18.18 14.95
C GLY A 14 -13.47 18.98 14.60
N SER A 15 -13.75 19.23 13.32
CA SER A 15 -15.04 19.76 12.87
C SER A 15 -15.64 18.85 11.81
N TRP A 16 -16.77 18.25 12.16
CA TRP A 16 -17.68 17.33 11.45
C TRP A 16 -18.11 17.70 10.02
N ARG A 17 -17.47 18.67 9.39
CA ARG A 17 -17.73 19.18 8.03
C ARG A 17 -17.00 18.40 6.92
N LEU A 18 -16.21 17.39 7.27
CA LEU A 18 -15.37 16.61 6.36
C LEU A 18 -16.17 15.53 5.61
N LEU A 19 -17.06 14.82 6.31
CA LEU A 19 -17.75 13.64 5.79
C LEU A 19 -18.94 13.98 4.87
N ASP A 20 -19.63 15.09 5.13
CA ASP A 20 -20.67 15.65 4.23
C ASP A 20 -20.12 16.03 2.84
N ARG A 21 -18.79 16.21 2.68
CA ARG A 21 -18.16 16.67 1.42
C ARG A 21 -17.59 15.57 0.54
N VAL A 22 -17.32 14.39 1.09
CA VAL A 22 -16.85 13.21 0.32
C VAL A 22 -18.00 12.28 -0.06
N GLY A 23 -19.24 12.64 0.30
CA GLY A 23 -20.44 11.85 0.05
C GLY A 23 -20.50 10.58 0.90
N ILE A 24 -19.84 10.55 2.05
CA ILE A 24 -19.84 9.41 2.96
C ILE A 24 -21.18 9.42 3.72
N GLU A 25 -21.85 8.28 3.75
CA GLU A 25 -23.12 8.13 4.45
C GLU A 25 -22.93 8.35 5.96
N LYS A 26 -23.89 9.04 6.59
CA LYS A 26 -23.77 9.51 7.99
C LYS A 26 -23.69 8.39 9.02
N ASP A 27 -24.18 7.23 8.66
CA ASP A 27 -24.16 6.00 9.44
C ASP A 27 -22.76 5.36 9.54
N LEU A 28 -21.83 5.66 8.63
CA LEU A 28 -20.45 5.20 8.70
C LEU A 28 -19.60 5.97 9.74
N PHE A 29 -20.11 7.06 10.30
CA PHE A 29 -19.31 7.96 11.14
C PHE A 29 -18.81 7.32 12.44
N PRO A 30 -19.65 6.60 13.22
CA PRO A 30 -19.19 5.95 14.45
C PRO A 30 -18.08 4.91 14.19
N VAL A 31 -18.15 4.26 13.04
CA VAL A 31 -17.23 3.21 12.62
C VAL A 31 -15.87 3.81 12.20
N LEU A 32 -15.89 4.97 11.54
CA LEU A 32 -14.69 5.74 11.21
C LEU A 32 -13.99 6.29 12.46
N GLU A 33 -14.75 6.84 13.41
CA GLU A 33 -14.23 7.30 14.70
C GLU A 33 -13.54 6.17 15.45
N GLN A 34 -14.20 5.01 15.53
CA GLN A 34 -13.66 3.85 16.20
C GLN A 34 -12.32 3.40 15.60
N ALA A 35 -12.18 3.41 14.27
CA ALA A 35 -10.91 3.07 13.63
C ALA A 35 -9.82 4.10 13.86
N LEU A 36 -10.15 5.40 13.86
CA LEU A 36 -9.21 6.46 14.22
C LEU A 36 -8.73 6.31 15.66
N ASP A 37 -9.63 6.00 16.59
CA ASP A 37 -9.27 5.70 17.99
C ASP A 37 -8.35 4.49 18.09
N PHE A 38 -8.62 3.42 17.32
CA PHE A 38 -7.74 2.24 17.31
C PHE A 38 -6.36 2.53 16.71
N ALA A 39 -6.28 3.31 15.63
CA ALA A 39 -5.02 3.73 15.04
C ALA A 39 -4.23 4.62 16.03
N GLN A 40 -4.88 5.62 16.63
CA GLN A 40 -4.31 6.50 17.64
C GLN A 40 -3.78 5.74 18.86
N ASN A 41 -4.53 4.74 19.35
CA ASN A 41 -4.14 3.93 20.49
C ASN A 41 -3.05 2.90 20.15
N SER A 42 -2.87 2.55 18.89
CA SER A 42 -1.81 1.63 18.44
C SER A 42 -0.46 2.32 18.26
N ARG A 43 -0.49 3.62 17.92
CA ARG A 43 0.70 4.46 17.66
C ARG A 43 1.75 4.45 18.78
N PRO A 44 1.42 4.58 20.08
CA PRO A 44 2.43 4.61 21.14
C PRO A 44 3.26 3.33 21.26
N GLY A 45 2.78 2.21 20.71
CA GLY A 45 3.52 0.94 20.68
C GLY A 45 4.43 0.76 19.46
N ALA A 46 4.48 1.74 18.54
CA ALA A 46 5.37 1.70 17.39
C ALA A 46 6.85 1.65 17.82
N LEU A 47 7.61 0.79 17.17
CA LEU A 47 9.05 0.65 17.40
C LEU A 47 9.82 1.47 16.37
N ALA A 48 9.72 2.79 16.41
CA ALA A 48 10.37 3.69 15.46
C ALA A 48 11.78 4.10 15.93
N LEU A 49 12.71 3.13 15.95
CA LEU A 49 14.04 3.30 16.56
C LEU A 49 14.93 4.33 15.86
N PHE A 50 14.77 4.54 14.55
CA PHE A 50 15.66 5.39 13.77
C PHE A 50 15.00 6.68 13.31
N SER A 51 13.76 6.60 12.81
CA SER A 51 13.04 7.79 12.37
C SER A 51 12.47 8.60 13.53
N HIS A 52 12.28 7.94 14.68
CA HIS A 52 11.47 8.44 15.80
C HIS A 52 10.05 8.84 15.37
N TYR A 53 9.60 8.29 14.24
CA TYR A 53 8.33 8.62 13.61
C TYR A 53 7.31 7.53 13.88
N GLN A 54 6.46 7.75 14.88
CA GLN A 54 5.45 6.77 15.26
C GLN A 54 4.19 6.89 14.39
N VAL A 55 3.79 5.76 13.82
CA VAL A 55 2.58 5.61 13.01
C VAL A 55 1.78 4.43 13.54
N GLY A 56 0.51 4.68 13.87
CA GLY A 56 -0.47 3.65 14.18
C GLY A 56 -1.49 3.53 13.07
N SER A 57 -2.02 2.32 12.87
CA SER A 57 -3.00 2.04 11.83
C SER A 57 -4.14 1.16 12.34
N ALA A 58 -5.28 1.27 11.68
CA ALA A 58 -6.42 0.37 11.85
C ALA A 58 -7.07 0.10 10.50
N ALA A 59 -7.53 -1.12 10.27
CA ALA A 59 -8.24 -1.50 9.07
C ALA A 59 -9.59 -2.12 9.47
N PHE A 60 -10.65 -1.61 8.86
CA PHE A 60 -11.98 -2.19 9.00
C PHE A 60 -12.24 -3.12 7.83
N LEU A 61 -12.77 -4.29 8.14
CA LEU A 61 -12.98 -5.36 7.19
C LEU A 61 -14.46 -5.51 6.86
N SER A 62 -14.76 -6.04 5.68
CA SER A 62 -16.16 -6.25 5.24
C SER A 62 -16.95 -7.24 6.11
N ASN A 63 -16.27 -8.01 6.98
CA ASN A 63 -16.89 -8.86 8.00
C ASN A 63 -17.20 -8.13 9.32
N GLY A 64 -16.91 -6.83 9.42
CA GLY A 64 -17.13 -6.00 10.60
C GLY A 64 -16.01 -6.05 11.64
N GLU A 65 -14.93 -6.80 11.40
CA GLU A 65 -13.78 -6.85 12.30
C GLU A 65 -12.81 -5.69 12.06
N ILE A 66 -11.99 -5.40 13.08
CA ILE A 66 -10.98 -4.35 13.03
C ILE A 66 -9.61 -4.92 13.35
N ALA A 67 -8.71 -4.87 12.37
CA ALA A 67 -7.30 -5.14 12.56
C ALA A 67 -6.57 -3.86 12.97
N ARG A 68 -5.47 -4.01 13.73
CA ARG A 68 -4.62 -2.89 14.14
C ARG A 68 -3.19 -3.11 13.68
N GLY A 69 -2.47 -2.03 13.43
CA GLY A 69 -1.06 -2.07 13.05
C GLY A 69 -0.30 -0.88 13.60
N ARG A 70 1.03 -0.97 13.46
CA ARG A 70 1.99 0.04 13.89
C ARG A 70 3.30 -0.19 13.16
N ASN A 71 4.05 0.88 12.90
CA ASN A 71 5.35 0.72 12.26
C ASN A 71 6.39 0.14 13.22
N ILE A 72 7.30 -0.66 12.65
CA ILE A 72 8.40 -1.30 13.37
C ILE A 72 9.67 -1.10 12.55
N GLU A 73 10.69 -0.54 13.17
CA GLU A 73 12.00 -0.32 12.60
C GLU A 73 13.02 -1.16 13.36
N TYR A 74 13.81 -1.94 12.63
CA TYR A 74 14.81 -2.84 13.19
C TYR A 74 16.02 -2.99 12.25
N GLY A 75 17.16 -3.42 12.78
CA GLY A 75 18.41 -3.58 12.03
C GLY A 75 19.49 -2.55 12.40
N ALA A 76 20.61 -2.54 11.68
CA ALA A 76 21.78 -1.71 12.01
C ALA A 76 21.75 -0.31 11.36
N GLY A 77 20.73 0.51 11.65
CA GLY A 77 20.70 1.94 11.28
C GLY A 77 20.61 2.27 9.78
N PHE A 78 20.03 3.42 9.45
CA PHE A 78 19.96 3.94 8.07
C PHE A 78 21.38 4.28 7.57
N GLY A 79 22.07 3.29 7.00
CA GLY A 79 23.45 3.42 6.53
C GLY A 79 24.24 2.12 6.50
N GLN A 80 23.82 1.11 7.26
CA GLN A 80 24.31 -0.26 7.09
C GLN A 80 23.21 -1.14 6.49
N ALA A 81 23.64 -2.23 5.89
CA ALA A 81 22.89 -3.08 4.97
C ALA A 81 21.53 -3.64 5.48
N ASP A 82 21.19 -3.51 6.77
CA ASP A 82 20.12 -4.31 7.37
C ASP A 82 18.99 -3.50 8.01
N ALA A 83 18.94 -2.17 7.88
CA ALA A 83 17.79 -1.42 8.39
C ALA A 83 16.53 -1.72 7.56
N ARG A 84 15.55 -2.37 8.19
CA ARG A 84 14.22 -2.60 7.62
C ARG A 84 13.16 -1.87 8.45
N ALA A 85 12.19 -1.31 7.76
CA ALA A 85 10.99 -0.75 8.36
C ALA A 85 9.80 -1.54 7.85
N LEU A 86 9.03 -2.11 8.76
CA LEU A 86 7.67 -2.56 8.50
C LEU A 86 6.76 -1.35 8.66
N HIS A 87 6.06 -0.97 7.60
CA HIS A 87 5.14 0.15 7.66
C HIS A 87 3.88 -0.23 8.44
N SER A 88 3.20 0.76 9.02
CA SER A 88 2.00 0.49 9.83
C SER A 88 0.89 -0.17 9.00
N GLU A 89 0.80 0.18 7.72
CA GLU A 89 -0.12 -0.36 6.73
C GLU A 89 0.15 -1.83 6.43
N GLU A 90 1.43 -2.22 6.34
CA GLU A 90 1.82 -3.60 6.13
C GLU A 90 1.49 -4.45 7.36
N ALA A 91 1.78 -3.91 8.56
CA ALA A 91 1.48 -4.57 9.82
C ALA A 91 -0.03 -4.81 10.00
N VAL A 92 -0.88 -3.83 9.66
CA VAL A 92 -2.34 -3.99 9.81
C VAL A 92 -2.90 -5.00 8.81
N ILE A 93 -2.39 -5.04 7.58
CA ILE A 93 -2.79 -6.04 6.58
C ILE A 93 -2.34 -7.43 7.00
N ALA A 94 -1.10 -7.58 7.48
CA ALA A 94 -0.60 -8.85 8.01
C ALA A 94 -1.49 -9.37 9.15
N ASN A 95 -1.81 -8.51 10.12
CA ASN A 95 -2.70 -8.87 11.22
C ASN A 95 -4.13 -9.18 10.72
N ALA A 96 -4.63 -8.45 9.72
CA ALA A 96 -5.93 -8.71 9.14
C ALA A 96 -6.00 -10.09 8.44
N VAL A 97 -4.94 -10.49 7.73
CA VAL A 97 -4.84 -11.80 7.09
C VAL A 97 -4.73 -12.91 8.15
N GLU A 98 -3.87 -12.73 9.15
CA GLU A 98 -3.55 -13.77 10.13
C GLU A 98 -4.68 -13.99 11.15
N TYR A 99 -5.27 -12.90 11.66
CA TYR A 99 -6.21 -12.96 12.78
C TYR A 99 -7.66 -12.63 12.41
N HIS A 100 -7.90 -12.02 11.25
CA HIS A 100 -9.22 -11.49 10.88
C HIS A 100 -9.71 -11.94 9.50
N ALA A 101 -9.10 -13.02 8.98
CA ALA A 101 -9.53 -13.71 7.78
C ALA A 101 -9.56 -12.85 6.49
N LEU A 102 -8.81 -11.74 6.42
CA LEU A 102 -8.73 -10.93 5.20
C LEU A 102 -8.32 -11.79 3.99
N GLY A 103 -9.06 -11.65 2.88
CA GLY A 103 -8.87 -12.43 1.66
C GLY A 103 -9.50 -13.83 1.67
N GLN A 104 -10.03 -14.30 2.81
CA GLN A 104 -10.84 -15.52 2.86
C GLN A 104 -12.24 -15.29 2.28
N PHE A 105 -12.91 -16.37 1.89
CA PHE A 105 -14.25 -16.31 1.31
C PHE A 105 -15.35 -16.39 2.38
N LEU A 106 -16.35 -15.53 2.27
CA LEU A 106 -17.61 -15.58 3.00
C LEU A 106 -18.54 -16.67 2.42
N PRO A 107 -19.60 -17.09 3.15
CA PRO A 107 -20.54 -18.13 2.69
C PRO A 107 -21.24 -17.82 1.36
N ASP A 108 -21.34 -16.54 1.01
CA ASP A 108 -21.91 -16.07 -0.26
C ASP A 108 -20.89 -16.06 -1.42
N GLY A 109 -19.65 -16.49 -1.17
CA GLY A 109 -18.56 -16.54 -2.15
C GLY A 109 -17.84 -15.22 -2.38
N SER A 110 -18.20 -14.15 -1.66
CA SER A 110 -17.43 -12.90 -1.66
C SER A 110 -16.15 -13.06 -0.82
N LYS A 111 -15.12 -12.25 -1.07
CA LYS A 111 -13.92 -12.23 -0.22
C LYS A 111 -14.08 -11.21 0.90
N ILE A 112 -13.52 -11.49 2.07
CA ILE A 112 -13.31 -10.47 3.10
C ILE A 112 -12.30 -9.47 2.56
N GLN A 113 -12.67 -8.19 2.55
CA GLN A 113 -11.88 -7.10 1.98
C GLN A 113 -11.65 -5.98 2.99
N LEU A 114 -10.71 -5.09 2.65
CA LEU A 114 -10.53 -3.81 3.32
C LEU A 114 -11.66 -2.85 2.88
N GLU A 115 -12.43 -2.34 3.84
CA GLU A 115 -13.45 -1.30 3.61
C GLU A 115 -12.83 0.10 3.75
N PHE A 116 -12.00 0.28 4.78
CA PHE A 116 -11.19 1.48 4.95
C PHE A 116 -9.98 1.23 5.84
N VAL A 117 -8.96 2.08 5.66
CA VAL A 117 -7.72 2.06 6.44
C VAL A 117 -7.51 3.44 7.05
N ALA A 118 -7.38 3.48 8.37
CA ALA A 118 -7.07 4.66 9.13
C ALA A 118 -5.61 4.65 9.57
N LEU A 119 -4.94 5.78 9.42
CA LEU A 119 -3.55 6.02 9.77
C LEU A 119 -3.48 7.24 10.67
N VAL A 120 -2.72 7.11 11.75
CA VAL A 120 -2.47 8.19 12.69
C VAL A 120 -0.98 8.33 12.91
N HIS A 121 -0.44 9.49 12.57
CA HIS A 121 1.00 9.74 12.57
C HIS A 121 1.36 11.05 13.30
N GLU A 122 2.59 11.16 13.78
CA GLU A 122 3.00 12.26 14.68
C GLU A 122 3.29 13.61 13.98
N CYS A 123 3.65 13.59 12.69
CA CYS A 123 4.10 14.78 11.98
C CYS A 123 2.89 15.59 11.54
N GLN A 124 2.95 16.91 11.69
CA GLN A 124 1.91 17.84 11.21
C GLN A 124 1.93 18.03 9.69
N GLN A 125 2.90 17.46 8.97
CA GLN A 125 2.85 17.35 7.52
C GLN A 125 2.00 16.15 7.14
N ASP A 126 1.19 16.28 6.09
CA ASP A 126 0.40 15.15 5.59
C ASP A 126 1.34 14.02 5.17
N SER A 127 1.30 12.91 5.89
CA SER A 127 2.01 11.69 5.52
C SER A 127 1.00 10.75 4.90
N ALA A 128 0.88 10.80 3.58
CA ALA A 128 0.11 9.79 2.86
C ALA A 128 0.83 8.43 2.91
N SER A 129 0.08 7.34 2.75
CA SER A 129 0.66 6.03 2.49
C SER A 129 1.64 6.09 1.32
N CYS A 130 2.80 5.47 1.49
CA CYS A 130 3.77 5.40 0.40
C CYS A 130 3.29 4.46 -0.71
N GLY A 131 3.90 4.55 -1.91
CA GLY A 131 3.52 3.73 -3.06
C GLY A 131 3.55 2.21 -2.80
N ASN A 132 4.48 1.73 -1.97
CA ASN A 132 4.55 0.31 -1.59
C ASN A 132 3.31 -0.11 -0.75
N CYS A 133 2.90 0.70 0.22
CA CYS A 133 1.71 0.43 1.02
C CYS A 133 0.43 0.52 0.19
N LEU A 134 0.35 1.47 -0.75
CA LEU A 134 -0.79 1.61 -1.65
C LEU A 134 -0.94 0.38 -2.57
N ASP A 135 0.17 -0.16 -3.09
CA ASP A 135 0.16 -1.38 -3.91
C ASP A 135 -0.30 -2.61 -3.11
N ILE A 136 0.19 -2.77 -1.88
CA ILE A 136 -0.25 -3.84 -0.99
C ILE A 136 -1.73 -3.69 -0.63
N GLN A 137 -2.19 -2.48 -0.29
CA GLN A 137 -3.60 -2.21 -0.01
C GLN A 137 -4.48 -2.55 -1.22
N ALA A 138 -4.07 -2.16 -2.43
CA ALA A 138 -4.80 -2.44 -3.67
C ALA A 138 -4.97 -3.94 -3.98
N THR A 139 -4.17 -4.80 -3.34
CA THR A 139 -4.34 -6.26 -3.45
C THR A 139 -5.56 -6.77 -2.67
N TYR A 140 -5.94 -6.10 -1.58
CA TYR A 140 -6.97 -6.56 -0.63
C TYR A 140 -8.18 -5.62 -0.51
N ALA A 141 -8.21 -4.55 -1.31
CA ALA A 141 -9.16 -3.45 -1.20
C ALA A 141 -9.88 -3.20 -2.52
N HIS A 142 -11.07 -2.61 -2.44
CA HIS A 142 -11.77 -2.06 -3.59
C HIS A 142 -11.22 -0.67 -3.98
N ALA A 143 -11.47 -0.23 -5.21
CA ALA A 143 -11.05 1.08 -5.70
C ALA A 143 -11.64 2.25 -4.87
N ASP A 144 -12.84 2.05 -4.32
CA ASP A 144 -13.55 3.02 -3.48
C ASP A 144 -13.18 2.95 -1.98
N THR A 145 -12.28 2.04 -1.59
CA THR A 145 -11.78 1.93 -0.21
C THR A 145 -11.25 3.28 0.27
N LEU A 146 -11.67 3.69 1.46
CA LEU A 146 -11.26 4.97 2.02
C LEU A 146 -9.92 4.83 2.76
N LEU A 147 -8.99 5.72 2.43
CA LEU A 147 -7.74 5.91 3.14
C LEU A 147 -7.85 7.18 3.96
N ILE A 148 -7.70 7.05 5.28
CA ILE A 148 -7.86 8.14 6.23
C ILE A 148 -6.50 8.39 6.85
N ASN A 149 -5.91 9.55 6.56
CA ASN A 149 -4.66 9.98 7.19
C ASN A 149 -4.99 11.06 8.21
N ALA A 150 -4.70 10.80 9.48
CA ALA A 150 -5.03 11.68 10.58
C ALA A 150 -3.84 12.03 11.45
N HIS A 151 -3.96 13.18 12.10
CA HIS A 151 -3.07 13.78 13.06
C HIS A 151 -3.65 13.61 14.47
N PRO A 152 -2.84 13.57 15.54
CA PRO A 152 -3.31 13.33 16.91
C PRO A 152 -4.24 14.42 17.45
N ASN A 153 -4.20 15.61 16.85
CA ASN A 153 -5.13 16.70 17.16
C ASN A 153 -6.51 16.53 16.50
N GLY A 154 -6.74 15.40 15.83
CA GLY A 154 -7.91 15.19 14.98
C GLY A 154 -7.89 16.17 13.82
N SER A 155 -6.84 16.21 13.01
CA SER A 155 -6.86 16.84 11.67
C SER A 155 -6.38 15.86 10.64
N GLY A 156 -6.66 16.06 9.34
CA GLY A 156 -6.20 15.11 8.34
C GLY A 156 -7.03 15.09 7.05
N THR A 157 -6.90 13.99 6.33
CA THR A 157 -7.41 13.82 4.98
C THR A 157 -8.08 12.46 4.80
N ILE A 158 -9.09 12.42 3.95
CA ILE A 158 -9.74 11.19 3.51
C ILE A 158 -9.64 11.19 1.98
N ILE A 159 -9.12 10.10 1.42
CA ILE A 159 -8.95 9.93 -0.02
C ILE A 159 -9.36 8.51 -0.41
N ARG A 160 -9.94 8.33 -1.60
CA ARG A 160 -10.21 6.97 -2.10
C ARG A 160 -8.91 6.35 -2.58
N LEU A 161 -8.79 5.03 -2.44
CA LEU A 161 -7.62 4.31 -2.94
C LEU A 161 -7.39 4.57 -4.43
N ALA A 162 -8.43 4.61 -5.26
CA ALA A 162 -8.33 4.93 -6.68
C ALA A 162 -7.77 6.34 -6.97
N ASP A 163 -8.02 7.31 -6.09
CA ASP A 163 -7.52 8.67 -6.25
C ASP A 163 -6.06 8.78 -5.80
N ALA A 164 -5.68 8.03 -4.76
CA ALA A 164 -4.32 7.96 -4.25
C ALA A 164 -3.40 7.08 -5.12
N PHE A 165 -3.97 6.05 -5.75
CA PHE A 165 -3.27 5.04 -6.53
C PHE A 165 -4.04 4.71 -7.82
N PRO A 166 -4.06 5.63 -8.81
CA PRO A 166 -4.90 5.52 -10.01
C PRO A 166 -4.48 4.40 -10.98
N THR A 167 -3.31 3.79 -10.77
CA THR A 167 -2.77 2.67 -11.56
C THR A 167 -2.74 1.39 -10.74
N ASN A 168 -3.92 0.87 -10.36
CA ASN A 168 -3.98 -0.45 -9.71
C ASN A 168 -3.44 -1.52 -10.67
N PHE A 169 -2.29 -2.11 -10.32
CA PHE A 169 -1.82 -3.33 -10.97
C PHE A 169 -2.73 -4.49 -10.54
N GLN A 170 -3.82 -4.71 -11.28
CA GLN A 170 -4.73 -5.80 -10.97
C GLN A 170 -4.07 -7.16 -11.23
N GLN A 171 -4.08 -8.03 -10.22
CA GLN A 171 -3.81 -9.45 -10.40
C GLN A 171 -5.02 -10.08 -11.13
N SER A 172 -5.02 -10.07 -12.46
CA SER A 172 -6.09 -10.68 -13.25
C SER A 172 -6.04 -12.21 -13.13
N GLY A 173 -7.01 -12.81 -12.45
CA GLY A 173 -7.12 -14.27 -12.27
C GLY A 173 -7.36 -15.06 -13.57
N CYS A 174 -7.66 -14.40 -14.68
CA CYS A 174 -7.63 -14.98 -16.02
C CYS A 174 -6.78 -14.10 -16.94
N LEU A 175 -5.74 -14.70 -17.50
CA LEU A 175 -4.88 -14.04 -18.47
C LEU A 175 -5.61 -13.92 -19.80
N THR A 176 -5.89 -12.69 -20.21
CA THR A 176 -6.15 -12.40 -21.63
C THR A 176 -4.88 -12.69 -22.44
N ALA A 177 -5.01 -12.93 -23.75
CA ALA A 177 -3.84 -13.16 -24.62
C ALA A 177 -2.79 -12.04 -24.50
N GLY A 178 -3.24 -10.79 -24.31
CA GLY A 178 -2.35 -9.65 -24.06
C GLY A 178 -1.65 -9.66 -22.70
N GLN A 179 -2.13 -10.39 -21.70
CA GLN A 179 -1.48 -10.55 -20.39
C GLN A 179 -0.51 -11.74 -20.38
N ALA A 180 -0.65 -12.69 -21.29
CA ALA A 180 0.30 -13.80 -21.45
C ALA A 180 1.70 -13.29 -21.87
N GLU A 181 1.76 -12.31 -22.77
CA GLU A 181 3.03 -11.68 -23.18
C GLU A 181 3.74 -10.97 -22.02
N LEU A 182 2.98 -10.27 -21.17
CA LEU A 182 3.50 -9.65 -19.96
C LEU A 182 4.09 -10.71 -19.02
N LEU A 183 3.38 -11.80 -18.77
CA LEU A 183 3.92 -12.87 -17.94
C LEU A 183 5.17 -13.53 -18.51
N VAL A 184 5.24 -13.73 -19.84
CA VAL A 184 6.45 -14.26 -20.48
C VAL A 184 7.61 -13.30 -20.27
N ALA A 185 7.40 -11.99 -20.46
CA ALA A 185 8.43 -10.98 -20.21
C ALA A 185 8.84 -10.90 -18.73
N ALA A 186 7.89 -10.94 -17.81
CA ALA A 186 8.16 -10.99 -16.37
C ALA A 186 8.94 -12.25 -16.00
N ARG A 187 8.61 -13.42 -16.58
CA ARG A 187 9.35 -14.67 -16.36
C ARG A 187 10.79 -14.59 -16.89
N VAL A 188 11.01 -13.92 -18.01
CA VAL A 188 12.37 -13.65 -18.52
C VAL A 188 13.14 -12.77 -17.53
N GLY A 189 12.52 -11.71 -16.99
CA GLY A 189 13.09 -10.89 -15.92
C GLY A 189 13.43 -11.71 -14.67
N MET A 190 12.53 -12.59 -14.26
CA MET A 190 12.73 -13.50 -13.12
C MET A 190 13.93 -14.42 -13.35
N GLN A 191 14.05 -15.04 -14.52
CA GLN A 191 15.18 -15.93 -14.84
C GLN A 191 16.53 -15.21 -14.79
N ARG A 192 16.56 -13.94 -15.19
CA ARG A 192 17.74 -13.06 -15.20
C ARG A 192 18.03 -12.38 -13.86
N SER A 193 17.16 -12.54 -12.88
CA SER A 193 17.34 -11.94 -11.56
C SER A 193 18.48 -12.58 -10.80
N PHE A 194 19.12 -11.76 -9.97
CA PHE A 194 20.33 -12.10 -9.25
C PHE A 194 20.12 -11.93 -7.74
N ASP A 195 20.39 -12.98 -6.97
CA ASP A 195 20.28 -12.99 -5.50
C ASP A 195 21.68 -13.21 -4.89
N PHE A 196 22.22 -12.22 -4.17
CA PHE A 196 23.62 -12.15 -3.70
C PHE A 196 23.82 -12.71 -2.29
N ILE A 197 23.26 -13.87 -1.94
CA ILE A 197 23.61 -14.69 -0.73
C ILE A 197 22.60 -14.59 0.45
N THR A 198 22.29 -15.78 0.98
CA THR A 198 21.70 -16.08 2.31
C THR A 198 20.27 -15.65 2.62
N ALA A 199 19.31 -16.09 1.82
CA ALA A 199 18.27 -17.02 2.27
C ALA A 199 17.36 -17.34 1.08
N PRO A 200 16.93 -18.60 0.88
CA PRO A 200 15.96 -18.97 -0.17
C PRO A 200 14.55 -18.37 0.05
N VAL A 201 14.40 -17.35 0.88
CA VAL A 201 13.14 -16.86 1.44
C VAL A 201 12.37 -15.96 0.48
N LEU A 202 13.04 -15.24 -0.44
CA LEU A 202 12.36 -14.27 -1.30
C LEU A 202 12.17 -14.71 -2.76
N GLY A 203 12.96 -15.69 -3.21
CA GLY A 203 12.92 -16.27 -4.56
C GLY A 203 13.30 -15.28 -5.67
N LYS A 204 13.66 -15.80 -6.84
CA LYS A 204 13.81 -14.96 -8.04
C LYS A 204 12.48 -14.29 -8.36
N ARG A 205 12.50 -12.99 -8.64
CA ARG A 205 11.31 -12.20 -8.98
C ARG A 205 11.50 -11.48 -10.29
N GLY A 206 10.47 -11.46 -11.12
CA GLY A 206 10.47 -10.67 -12.34
C GLY A 206 9.20 -9.86 -12.44
N ALA A 207 9.28 -8.74 -13.14
CA ALA A 207 8.12 -7.92 -13.47
C ALA A 207 8.20 -7.51 -14.92
N SER A 208 7.09 -7.06 -15.46
CA SER A 208 7.05 -6.45 -16.78
C SER A 208 6.04 -5.32 -16.79
N VAL A 209 6.34 -4.25 -17.51
CA VAL A 209 5.42 -3.15 -17.75
C VAL A 209 5.12 -3.06 -19.24
N ARG A 210 3.87 -2.78 -19.59
CA ARG A 210 3.47 -2.36 -20.94
C ARG A 210 3.20 -0.87 -20.89
N VAL A 211 3.91 -0.11 -21.72
CA VAL A 211 3.75 1.35 -21.85
C VAL A 211 2.69 1.70 -22.91
N GLN A 212 2.32 2.98 -23.02
CA GLN A 212 1.28 3.45 -23.94
C GLN A 212 1.56 3.11 -25.42
N SER A 213 2.84 3.07 -25.81
CA SER A 213 3.26 2.68 -27.17
C SER A 213 3.00 1.19 -27.47
N GLY A 214 2.63 0.39 -26.47
CA GLY A 214 2.42 -1.05 -26.57
C GLY A 214 3.67 -1.88 -26.32
N ASN A 215 4.84 -1.25 -26.23
CA ASN A 215 6.11 -1.92 -25.91
C ASN A 215 6.09 -2.52 -24.50
N ILE A 216 6.77 -3.67 -24.34
CA ILE A 216 6.89 -4.37 -23.06
C ILE A 216 8.34 -4.35 -22.59
N TYR A 217 8.53 -3.96 -21.33
CA TYR A 217 9.84 -3.94 -20.68
C TYR A 217 9.83 -4.90 -19.50
N SER A 218 10.79 -5.83 -19.47
CA SER A 218 10.99 -6.75 -18.35
C SER A 218 12.00 -6.17 -17.36
N GLY A 219 11.70 -6.26 -16.07
CA GLY A 219 12.61 -5.89 -15.01
C GLY A 219 13.09 -7.10 -14.21
N VAL A 220 14.32 -6.98 -13.75
CA VAL A 220 15.00 -8.00 -12.94
C VAL A 220 15.04 -7.56 -11.49
N HIS A 221 14.91 -8.51 -10.57
CA HIS A 221 15.29 -8.29 -9.19
C HIS A 221 16.82 -8.39 -9.09
N ILE A 222 17.44 -7.37 -8.49
CA ILE A 222 18.87 -7.38 -8.20
C ILE A 222 18.99 -7.21 -6.70
N ASP A 223 19.34 -8.28 -6.02
CA ASP A 223 19.70 -8.23 -4.62
C ASP A 223 21.15 -7.77 -4.48
N GLY A 224 21.37 -6.86 -3.55
CA GLY A 224 22.70 -6.36 -3.20
C GLY A 224 23.18 -7.00 -1.92
N ALA A 225 24.49 -7.16 -1.75
CA ALA A 225 25.06 -7.56 -0.46
C ALA A 225 24.78 -6.54 0.66
N ASP A 226 24.27 -5.35 0.31
CA ASP A 226 23.79 -4.31 1.22
C ASP A 226 22.26 -4.33 1.44
N TYR A 227 21.56 -5.39 1.01
CA TYR A 227 20.11 -5.58 1.04
C TYR A 227 19.27 -4.35 0.65
N LYS A 228 19.77 -3.56 -0.31
CA LYS A 228 18.98 -2.55 -1.03
C LYS A 228 18.56 -3.10 -2.38
N PRO A 229 17.59 -4.04 -2.42
CA PRO A 229 17.26 -4.68 -3.67
C PRO A 229 16.66 -3.66 -4.65
N ILE A 230 17.09 -3.73 -5.90
CA ILE A 230 16.33 -3.12 -6.98
C ILE A 230 15.13 -4.04 -7.22
N SER A 231 13.93 -3.54 -6.95
CA SER A 231 12.70 -4.29 -7.22
C SER A 231 12.57 -4.55 -8.73
N SER A 232 12.01 -5.70 -9.10
CA SER A 232 11.79 -6.04 -10.50
C SER A 232 10.85 -5.04 -11.20
N VAL A 233 9.90 -4.44 -10.48
CA VAL A 233 9.02 -3.38 -11.01
C VAL A 233 9.83 -2.12 -11.30
N THR A 234 10.66 -1.65 -10.35
CA THR A 234 11.54 -0.49 -10.52
C THR A 234 12.48 -0.68 -11.70
N SER A 235 13.06 -1.88 -11.85
CA SER A 235 13.90 -2.23 -13.00
C SER A 235 13.14 -2.17 -14.33
N ALA A 236 11.90 -2.67 -14.38
CA ALA A 236 11.07 -2.66 -15.59
C ALA A 236 10.71 -1.23 -16.03
N ILE A 237 10.34 -0.38 -15.07
CA ILE A 237 10.03 1.04 -15.30
C ILE A 237 11.28 1.80 -15.75
N SER A 238 12.42 1.56 -15.09
CA SER A 238 13.71 2.16 -15.46
C SER A 238 14.11 1.80 -16.90
N ALA A 239 13.89 0.54 -17.31
CA ALA A 239 14.15 0.09 -18.67
C ALA A 239 13.26 0.80 -19.71
N ALA A 240 11.99 1.05 -19.39
CA ALA A 240 11.08 1.81 -20.25
C ALA A 240 11.54 3.27 -20.41
N ILE A 241 11.87 3.95 -19.30
CA ILE A 241 12.39 5.33 -19.32
C ILE A 241 13.68 5.40 -20.14
N ALA A 242 14.62 4.46 -19.92
CA ALA A 242 15.89 4.42 -20.63
C ALA A 242 15.72 4.22 -22.15
N ALA A 243 14.61 3.61 -22.58
CA ALA A 243 14.24 3.47 -23.99
C ALA A 243 13.53 4.70 -24.57
N GLY A 244 13.32 5.75 -23.77
CA GLY A 244 12.67 7.00 -24.18
C GLY A 244 11.14 6.93 -24.15
N GLU A 245 10.56 5.94 -23.45
CA GLU A 245 9.12 5.82 -23.35
C GLU A 245 8.54 6.82 -22.33
N PRO A 246 7.43 7.51 -22.66
CA PRO A 246 6.69 8.29 -21.68
C PRO A 246 5.94 7.34 -20.73
N LEU A 247 6.12 7.53 -19.42
CA LEU A 247 5.34 6.85 -18.38
C LEU A 247 3.97 7.50 -18.20
#